data_AF-A0A0Q7AI84-F1
#
_entry.id   AF-A0A0Q7AI84-F1
#
_cell.length_a   1.000
_cell.length_b   1.000
_cell.length_c   1.000
_cell.angle_alpha   90.00
_cell.angle_beta   90.00
_cell.angle_gamma   90.00
#
_symmetry.space_group_name_H-M   'P 1'
#
loop_
_entity.id
_entity.type
_entity.pdbx_description
1 polymer ?
#
loop_
_entity_poly.entity_id
_entity_poly.type
_entity_poly.pdbx_seq_one_letter_code
_entity_poly.pdbx_strand_id
1 'polypeptide(L)'
;MTPMQALTADLLRVPGERDAVGVAQARDRLASAYAFIDRHLDGRTWVAGDAFSMADCAAAPALFYAVTYVPLAPQQTHLAAYFERLIAHPAVALVIDRARPWFKYYPGRAGLAPHFFDPANAS
;
A
#
# COMPACT_ATOMS: atom_id res chain seq x y z
N MET A 1 4.79 8.38 4.18
CA MET A 1 4.21 7.66 5.35
C MET A 1 3.15 8.45 6.11
N THR A 2 3.28 9.77 6.28
CA THR A 2 2.36 10.63 7.06
C THR A 2 0.86 10.41 6.86
N PRO A 3 0.30 10.31 5.63
CA PRO A 3 -1.15 10.11 5.49
C PRO A 3 -1.62 8.76 6.05
N MET A 4 -0.85 7.68 5.87
CA MET A 4 -1.19 6.38 6.46
C MET A 4 -1.12 6.42 7.98
N GLN A 5 -0.17 7.17 8.57
CA GLN A 5 -0.09 7.34 10.02
C GLN A 5 -1.34 8.03 10.59
N ALA A 6 -1.86 9.04 9.88
CA ALA A 6 -3.11 9.71 10.28
C ALA A 6 -4.30 8.75 10.25
N LEU A 7 -4.41 7.90 9.23
CA LEU A 7 -5.47 6.89 9.12
C LEU A 7 -5.36 5.82 10.22
N THR A 8 -4.14 5.34 10.52
CA THR A 8 -3.90 4.44 11.65
C THR A 8 -4.28 5.08 12.98
N ALA A 9 -3.86 6.33 13.21
CA ALA A 9 -4.14 7.03 14.46
C ALA A 9 -5.64 7.21 14.68
N ASP A 10 -6.41 7.45 13.62
CA ASP A 10 -7.86 7.57 13.73
C ASP A 10 -8.55 6.25 14.14
N LEU A 11 -8.02 5.11 13.70
CA LEU A 11 -8.52 3.79 14.13
C LEU A 11 -8.32 3.53 15.63
N LEU A 12 -7.37 4.20 16.28
CA LEU A 12 -7.10 4.09 17.71
C LEU A 12 -8.00 4.99 18.56
N ARG A 13 -8.71 5.94 17.95
CA ARG A 13 -9.62 6.84 18.67
C ARG A 13 -10.91 6.13 19.05
N VAL A 14 -11.50 6.55 20.16
CA VAL A 14 -12.87 6.13 20.51
C VAL A 14 -13.85 6.60 19.42
N PRO A 15 -14.93 5.85 19.12
CA PRO A 15 -15.79 6.14 17.97
C PRO A 15 -16.35 7.57 17.89
N GLY A 16 -16.61 8.21 19.05
CA GLY A 16 -17.13 9.58 19.12
C GLY A 16 -16.07 10.69 18.92
N GLU A 17 -14.79 10.34 18.87
CA GLU A 17 -13.68 11.30 18.74
C GLU A 17 -12.92 11.17 17.41
N ARG A 18 -13.45 10.39 16.46
CA ARG A 18 -12.83 10.22 15.14
C ARG A 18 -12.77 11.54 14.38
N ASP A 19 -11.65 11.77 13.71
CA ASP A 19 -11.37 12.98 12.96
C ASP A 19 -11.69 12.76 11.48
N ALA A 20 -12.97 12.96 11.14
CA ALA A 20 -13.43 12.80 9.76
C ALA A 20 -12.68 13.72 8.78
N VAL A 21 -12.30 14.93 9.22
CA VAL A 21 -11.60 15.91 8.37
C VAL A 21 -10.17 15.45 8.10
N GLY A 22 -9.44 15.03 9.14
CA GLY A 22 -8.08 14.50 9.01
C GLY A 22 -8.04 13.24 8.16
N VAL A 23 -9.03 12.35 8.29
CA VAL A 23 -9.18 11.15 7.46
C VAL A 23 -9.37 11.53 5.98
N ALA A 24 -10.27 12.46 5.68
CA ALA A 24 -10.50 12.92 4.30
C ALA A 24 -9.23 13.51 3.69
N GLN A 25 -8.55 14.41 4.41
CA GLN A 25 -7.29 15.01 3.96
C GLN A 25 -6.19 13.96 3.72
N ALA A 26 -6.09 12.95 4.58
CA ALA A 26 -5.12 11.87 4.41
C ALA A 26 -5.41 11.04 3.14
N ARG A 27 -6.70 10.77 2.86
CA ARG A 27 -7.12 10.08 1.64
C ARG A 27 -6.82 10.90 0.38
N ASP A 28 -7.11 12.19 0.39
CA ASP A 28 -6.82 13.08 -0.75
C ASP A 28 -5.32 13.19 -1.05
N ARG A 29 -4.50 13.23 0.00
CA ARG A 29 -3.03 13.20 -0.14
C ARG A 29 -2.54 11.90 -0.76
N LEU A 30 -3.10 10.75 -0.38
CA LEU A 30 -2.78 9.46 -1.00
C LEU A 30 -3.21 9.42 -2.46
N ALA A 31 -4.44 9.86 -2.78
CA ALA A 31 -4.92 9.93 -4.15
C ALA A 31 -4.02 10.82 -5.04
N SER A 32 -3.59 11.97 -4.52
CA SER A 32 -2.66 12.87 -5.20
C SER A 32 -1.28 12.24 -5.42
N ALA A 33 -0.76 11.54 -4.39
CA ALA A 33 0.49 10.81 -4.50
C ALA A 33 0.41 9.69 -5.54
N TYR A 34 -0.68 8.93 -5.57
CA TYR A 34 -0.90 7.90 -6.58
C TYR A 34 -0.91 8.48 -7.99
N ALA A 35 -1.62 9.59 -8.22
CA ALA A 35 -1.64 10.24 -9.52
C ALA A 35 -0.24 10.71 -9.95
N PHE A 36 0.58 11.19 -9.01
CA PHE A 36 1.97 11.57 -9.29
C PHE A 36 2.83 10.35 -9.64
N ILE A 37 2.78 9.29 -8.83
CA ILE A 37 3.61 8.09 -9.00
C ILE A 37 3.21 7.36 -10.29
N ASP A 38 1.92 7.27 -10.59
CA ASP A 38 1.41 6.66 -11.82
C ASP A 38 2.00 7.31 -13.07
N ARG A 39 1.99 8.66 -13.15
CA ARG A 39 2.66 9.39 -14.23
C ARG A 39 4.18 9.21 -14.23
N HIS A 40 4.80 9.12 -13.06
CA HIS A 40 6.24 8.89 -12.94
C HIS A 40 6.66 7.49 -13.43
N LEU A 41 5.75 6.52 -13.36
CA LEU A 41 5.96 5.15 -13.81
C LEU A 41 5.66 4.96 -15.31
N ASP A 42 5.14 5.98 -16.00
CA ASP A 42 4.97 5.91 -17.44
C ASP A 42 6.33 5.68 -18.13
N GLY A 43 6.38 4.64 -18.97
CA GLY A 43 7.60 4.15 -19.61
C GLY A 43 8.66 3.55 -18.68
N ARG A 44 8.37 3.29 -17.39
CA ARG A 44 9.35 2.75 -16.43
C ARG A 44 8.95 1.40 -15.85
N THR A 45 9.95 0.53 -15.69
CA THR A 45 9.77 -0.79 -15.04
C THR A 45 9.93 -0.70 -13.52
N TRP A 46 10.90 0.08 -13.02
CA TRP A 46 11.09 0.27 -11.58
C TRP A 46 11.12 1.75 -11.24
N VAL A 47 10.89 2.10 -9.97
CA VAL A 47 10.63 3.49 -9.59
C VAL A 47 11.82 4.41 -9.85
N ALA A 48 13.04 3.86 -9.91
CA ALA A 48 14.28 4.60 -10.13
C ALA A 48 15.01 4.24 -11.45
N GLY A 49 14.45 3.38 -12.31
CA GLY A 49 15.08 2.99 -13.57
C GLY A 49 14.64 1.61 -14.08
N ASP A 50 15.52 0.94 -14.81
CA ASP A 50 15.21 -0.33 -15.49
C ASP A 50 15.44 -1.57 -14.62
N ALA A 51 16.16 -1.43 -13.50
CA ALA A 51 16.48 -2.52 -12.58
C ALA A 51 15.89 -2.27 -11.19
N PHE A 52 15.51 -3.35 -10.50
CA PHE A 52 15.05 -3.32 -9.12
C PHE A 52 16.16 -2.76 -8.21
N SER A 53 15.79 -1.87 -7.30
CA SER A 53 16.74 -1.07 -6.53
C SER A 53 16.30 -0.85 -5.09
N MET A 54 17.15 -0.18 -4.31
CA MET A 54 16.81 0.25 -2.95
C MET A 54 15.57 1.16 -2.91
N ALA A 55 15.29 1.90 -3.99
CA ALA A 55 14.10 2.73 -4.07
C ALA A 55 12.82 1.88 -4.07
N ASP A 56 12.84 0.73 -4.74
CA ASP A 56 11.73 -0.22 -4.78
C ASP A 56 11.58 -0.94 -3.43
N CYS A 57 12.70 -1.29 -2.78
CA CYS A 57 12.68 -1.80 -1.40
C CYS A 57 12.02 -0.82 -0.42
N ALA A 58 12.26 0.49 -0.58
CA ALA A 58 11.63 1.52 0.24
C ALA A 58 10.14 1.74 -0.14
N ALA A 59 9.80 1.64 -1.42
CA ALA A 59 8.44 1.83 -1.92
C ALA A 59 7.50 0.67 -1.54
N ALA A 60 7.98 -0.58 -1.56
CA ALA A 60 7.16 -1.77 -1.34
C ALA A 60 6.30 -1.73 -0.05
N PRO A 61 6.85 -1.54 1.16
CA PRO A 61 6.04 -1.47 2.37
C PRO A 61 5.14 -0.22 2.39
N ALA A 62 5.63 0.91 1.90
CA ALA A 62 4.85 2.15 1.87
C ALA A 62 3.61 2.03 0.98
N LEU A 63 3.76 1.43 -0.20
CA LEU A 63 2.67 1.26 -1.16
C LEU A 63 1.70 0.17 -0.70
N PHE A 64 2.20 -0.93 -0.11
CA PHE A 64 1.36 -1.96 0.50
C PHE A 64 0.43 -1.35 1.56
N TYR A 65 0.97 -0.53 2.49
CA TYR A 65 0.13 0.18 3.45
C TYR A 65 -0.86 1.13 2.79
N ALA A 66 -0.41 1.93 1.84
CA ALA A 66 -1.28 2.90 1.19
C ALA A 66 -2.50 2.23 0.54
N VAL A 67 -2.29 1.13 -0.20
CA VAL A 67 -3.35 0.42 -0.94
C VAL A 67 -4.41 -0.17 -0.01
N THR A 68 -4.01 -0.65 1.17
CA THR A 68 -4.96 -1.20 2.17
C THR A 68 -5.86 -0.14 2.80
N TYR A 69 -5.43 1.13 2.79
CA TYR A 69 -6.26 2.24 3.27
C TYR A 69 -7.08 2.90 2.16
N VAL A 70 -6.44 3.08 1.00
CA VAL A 70 -7.00 3.74 -0.18
C VAL A 70 -6.69 2.84 -1.37
N PRO A 71 -7.68 2.09 -1.87
CA PRO A 71 -7.52 1.26 -3.07
C PRO A 71 -7.07 2.09 -4.26
N LEU A 72 -6.33 1.46 -5.17
CA LEU A 72 -5.98 2.09 -6.45
C LEU A 72 -7.24 2.29 -7.29
N ALA A 73 -7.38 3.48 -7.86
CA ALA A 73 -8.44 3.78 -8.81
C ALA A 73 -8.12 3.17 -10.19
N PRO A 74 -9.12 2.82 -11.01
CA PRO A 74 -8.91 2.20 -12.33
C PRO A 74 -7.99 2.98 -13.28
N GLN A 75 -7.88 4.29 -13.10
CA GLN A 75 -7.04 5.17 -13.93
C GLN A 75 -5.54 5.03 -13.60
N GLN A 76 -5.17 4.49 -12.44
CA GLN A 76 -3.78 4.37 -11.97
C GLN A 76 -3.13 3.09 -12.50
N THR A 77 -3.13 2.96 -13.83
CA THR A 77 -2.76 1.72 -14.53
C THR A 77 -1.27 1.37 -14.39
N HIS A 78 -0.37 2.35 -14.46
CA HIS A 78 1.07 2.13 -14.33
C HIS A 78 1.43 1.79 -12.88
N LEU A 79 0.81 2.49 -11.92
CA LEU A 79 0.99 2.22 -10.50
C LEU A 79 0.45 0.84 -10.11
N ALA A 80 -0.71 0.43 -10.64
CA ALA A 80 -1.23 -0.91 -10.42
C ALA A 80 -0.26 -1.98 -10.95
N ALA A 81 0.21 -1.84 -12.19
CA ALA A 81 1.18 -2.77 -12.77
C ALA A 81 2.51 -2.83 -11.98
N TYR A 82 2.95 -1.68 -11.46
CA TYR A 82 4.13 -1.61 -10.59
C TYR A 82 3.91 -2.27 -9.24
N PHE A 83 2.74 -2.06 -8.60
CA PHE A 83 2.41 -2.69 -7.33
C PHE A 83 2.37 -4.22 -7.45
N GLU A 84 1.73 -4.75 -8.48
CA GLU A 84 1.72 -6.19 -8.77
C GLU A 84 3.14 -6.74 -8.96
N ARG A 85 3.98 -6.02 -9.70
CA ARG A 85 5.39 -6.40 -9.90
C ARG A 85 6.20 -6.39 -8.60
N LEU A 86 5.96 -5.41 -7.73
CA LEU A 86 6.60 -5.34 -6.41
C LEU A 86 6.23 -6.54 -5.55
N ILE A 87 4.93 -6.83 -5.38
CA ILE A 87 4.50 -7.92 -4.49
C ILE A 87 4.90 -9.31 -5.03
N ALA A 88 5.03 -9.45 -6.35
CA ALA A 88 5.54 -10.67 -6.99
C ALA A 88 7.07 -10.80 -6.94
N HIS A 89 7.82 -9.74 -6.62
CA HIS A 89 9.28 -9.82 -6.58
C HIS A 89 9.74 -10.75 -5.44
N PRO A 90 10.67 -11.70 -5.65
CA PRO A 90 10.98 -12.76 -4.68
C PRO A 90 11.34 -12.25 -3.27
N ALA A 91 12.10 -11.16 -3.19
CA ALA A 91 12.49 -10.56 -1.91
C ALA A 91 11.28 -9.97 -1.15
N VAL A 92 10.32 -9.38 -1.86
CA VAL A 92 9.13 -8.76 -1.26
C VAL A 92 8.12 -9.84 -0.88
N ALA A 93 7.87 -10.80 -1.77
CA ALA A 93 7.00 -11.95 -1.52
C ALA A 93 7.43 -12.71 -0.25
N LEU A 94 8.73 -13.01 -0.12
CA LEU A 94 9.27 -13.67 1.08
C LEU A 94 9.00 -12.89 2.37
N VAL A 95 9.08 -11.55 2.33
CA VAL A 95 8.78 -10.70 3.49
C VAL A 95 7.29 -10.75 3.82
N ILE A 96 6.41 -10.68 2.82
CA ILE A 96 4.96 -10.78 2.99
C ILE A 96 4.58 -12.14 3.60
N ASP A 97 5.14 -13.23 3.08
CA ASP A 97 4.88 -14.58 3.58
C ASP A 97 5.31 -14.74 5.04
N ARG A 98 6.50 -14.24 5.39
CA ARG A 98 6.98 -14.25 6.78
C ARG A 98 6.14 -13.34 7.69
N ALA A 99 5.53 -12.29 7.15
CA ALA A 99 4.68 -11.37 7.89
C ALA A 99 3.24 -11.88 8.09
N ARG A 100 2.79 -12.87 7.31
CA ARG A 100 1.40 -13.39 7.30
C ARG A 100 0.81 -13.69 8.68
N PRO A 101 1.51 -14.36 9.63
CA PRO A 101 0.96 -14.62 10.97
C PRO A 101 0.63 -13.35 11.78
N TRP A 102 1.23 -12.22 11.40
CA TRP A 102 1.10 -10.93 12.08
C TRP A 102 0.02 -10.04 11.45
N PHE A 103 -0.55 -10.39 10.29
CA PHE A 103 -1.58 -9.59 9.65
C PHE A 103 -2.89 -9.46 10.46
N LYS A 104 -3.10 -10.31 11.48
CA LYS A 104 -4.15 -10.11 12.50
C LYS A 104 -3.99 -8.81 13.31
N TYR A 105 -2.78 -8.28 13.42
CA TYR A 105 -2.48 -7.00 14.09
C TYR A 105 -2.28 -5.84 13.11
N TYR A 106 -2.44 -6.09 11.82
CA TYR A 106 -2.18 -5.10 10.80
C TYR A 106 -3.23 -3.97 10.87
N PRO A 107 -2.82 -2.69 11.03
CA PRO A 107 -3.77 -1.60 11.21
C PRO A 107 -4.73 -1.40 10.02
N GLY A 108 -4.27 -1.64 8.79
CA GLY A 108 -5.08 -1.58 7.57
C GLY A 108 -5.83 -2.88 7.23
N ARG A 109 -6.00 -3.81 8.19
CA ARG A 109 -6.47 -5.19 7.89
C ARG A 109 -7.80 -5.25 7.12
N ALA A 110 -8.68 -4.28 7.35
CA ALA A 110 -9.96 -4.19 6.66
C ALA A 110 -9.84 -4.06 5.12
N GLY A 111 -8.74 -3.53 4.60
CA GLY A 111 -8.48 -3.40 3.16
C GLY A 111 -7.40 -4.35 2.63
N LEU A 112 -6.92 -5.30 3.42
CA LEU A 112 -6.06 -6.37 2.90
C LEU A 112 -6.87 -7.28 1.97
N ALA A 113 -6.29 -7.65 0.82
CA ALA A 113 -6.86 -8.68 -0.02
C ALA A 113 -6.81 -10.06 0.68
N PRO A 114 -7.82 -10.93 0.50
CA PRO A 114 -7.90 -12.21 1.21
C PRO A 114 -6.65 -13.09 1.08
N HIS A 115 -6.01 -13.13 -0.09
CA HIS A 115 -4.82 -13.97 -0.33
C HIS A 115 -3.62 -13.61 0.56
N PHE A 116 -3.60 -12.41 1.17
CA PHE A 116 -2.54 -12.04 2.10
C PHE A 116 -2.65 -12.71 3.45
N PHE A 117 -3.85 -13.09 3.91
CA PHE A 117 -4.06 -13.62 5.27
C PHE A 117 -4.92 -14.88 5.33
N ASP A 118 -5.45 -15.34 4.20
CA ASP A 118 -6.14 -16.62 4.08
C ASP A 118 -5.12 -17.73 3.72
N PRO A 119 -4.90 -18.71 4.61
CA PRO A 119 -4.00 -19.82 4.32
C PRO A 119 -4.47 -20.71 3.16
N ALA A 120 -5.76 -20.68 2.79
CA ALA A 120 -6.28 -21.44 1.64
C ALA A 120 -5.91 -20.83 0.28
N ASN A 121 -5.43 -19.58 0.26
CA ASN A 121 -5.07 -18.82 -0.94
C ASN A 121 -3.57 -18.45 -0.96
N ALA A 122 -2.74 -19.23 -0.27
CA ALA A 122 -1.28 -19.09 -0.33
C ALA A 122 -0.77 -19.66 -1.67
N SER A 123 -0.32 -18.78 -2.56
CA SER A 123 0.39 -19.14 -3.79
C SER A 123 1.68 -19.92 -3.51
#